data_AF-A0A6J4Y3W8-F1
#
_entry.id   AF-A0A6J4Y3W8-F1
#
_cell.length_a   1.000
_cell.length_b   1.000
_cell.length_c   1.000
_cell.angle_alpha   90.00
_cell.angle_beta   90.00
_cell.angle_gamma   90.00
#
_symmetry.space_group_name_H-M   'P 1'
#
loop_
_entity.id
_entity.type
_entity.pdbx_description
1 polymer ?
#
loop_
_entity_poly.entity_id
_entity_poly.type
_entity_poly.pdbx_seq_one_letter_code
_entity_poly.pdbx_strand_id
1 'polypeptide(L)' 'MELFNLGKVTWEESQLMYHALALLGREAFCLVSLSAPYVCVGFHQDVAQEVDLGSDQAGCPLIKDLRLK' A
#
# COMPACT_ATOMS: atom_id res chain seq x y z
N MET A 1 -3.21 -21.75 -2.49
CA MET A 1 -3.67 -20.47 -1.94
C MET A 1 -3.76 -20.48 -0.40
N GLU A 2 -2.88 -19.71 0.26
CA GLU A 2 -2.92 -19.46 1.71
C GLU A 2 -3.85 -18.28 2.04
N LEU A 3 -4.51 -18.30 3.20
CA LEU A 3 -5.35 -17.18 3.69
C LEU A 3 -4.66 -16.49 4.88
N PHE A 4 -4.29 -15.23 4.73
CA PHE A 4 -3.77 -14.39 5.81
C PHE A 4 -4.83 -13.40 6.26
N ASN A 5 -5.27 -13.49 7.53
CA ASN A 5 -6.10 -12.48 8.16
C ASN A 5 -5.21 -11.58 9.04
N LEU A 6 -4.77 -10.46 8.48
CA LEU A 6 -3.80 -9.56 9.11
C LEU A 6 -4.45 -8.59 10.09
N GLY A 7 -5.78 -8.43 10.01
CA GLY A 7 -6.50 -7.46 10.83
C GLY A 7 -6.07 -6.02 10.52
N LYS A 8 -5.88 -5.21 11.56
CA LYS A 8 -5.52 -3.79 11.45
C LYS A 8 -4.01 -3.63 11.48
N VAL A 9 -3.41 -3.19 10.37
CA VAL A 9 -1.95 -3.05 10.19
C VAL A 9 -1.59 -1.69 9.62
N THR A 10 -0.32 -1.31 9.73
CA THR A 10 0.22 -0.09 9.09
C THR A 10 0.26 -0.21 7.56
N TRP A 11 0.40 0.92 6.87
CA TRP A 11 0.49 0.89 5.40
C TRP A 11 1.79 0.20 4.95
N GLU A 12 2.86 0.35 5.72
CA GLU A 12 4.17 -0.26 5.52
C GLU A 12 4.06 -1.78 5.54
N GLU A 13 3.42 -2.33 6.58
CA GLU A 13 3.20 -3.77 6.74
C GLU A 13 2.30 -4.33 5.64
N SER A 14 1.25 -3.58 5.26
CA SER A 14 0.36 -3.97 4.17
C SER A 14 1.12 -4.05 2.85
N GLN A 15 1.96 -3.05 2.52
CA GLN A 15 2.77 -3.06 1.30
C GLN A 15 3.81 -4.17 1.31
N LEU A 16 4.54 -4.30 2.41
CA LEU A 16 5.58 -5.31 2.58
C LEU A 16 5.03 -6.72 2.36
N MET A 17 3.84 -7.02 2.87
CA MET A 17 3.25 -8.36 2.78
C MET A 17 3.04 -8.81 1.34
N TYR A 18 2.34 -8.03 0.51
CA TYR A 18 2.06 -8.47 -0.86
C TYR A 18 3.32 -8.47 -1.73
N HIS A 19 4.28 -7.57 -1.46
CA HIS A 19 5.59 -7.59 -2.14
C HIS A 19 6.41 -8.82 -1.77
N ALA A 20 6.46 -9.19 -0.50
CA ALA A 20 7.15 -10.39 -0.04
C ALA A 20 6.53 -11.66 -0.65
N LEU A 21 5.19 -11.76 -0.66
CA LEU A 21 4.48 -12.88 -1.27
C LEU A 21 4.77 -12.99 -2.77
N ALA A 22 4.77 -11.86 -3.49
CA ALA A 22 5.12 -11.82 -4.91
C ALA A 22 6.57 -12.27 -5.16
N LEU A 23 7.54 -11.77 -4.38
CA LEU A 23 8.96 -12.17 -4.47
C LEU A 23 9.16 -13.68 -4.19
N LEU A 24 8.38 -14.23 -3.27
CA LEU A 24 8.43 -15.64 -2.91
C LEU A 24 7.64 -16.53 -3.89
N GLY A 25 6.95 -15.96 -4.88
CA GLY A 25 6.08 -16.71 -5.79
C GLY A 25 4.93 -17.43 -5.07
N ARG A 26 4.49 -16.91 -3.93
CA ARG A 26 3.45 -17.52 -3.10
C ARG A 26 2.08 -16.97 -3.42
N GLU A 27 1.19 -17.88 -3.82
CA GLU A 27 -0.22 -17.57 -4.00
C GLU A 27 -0.93 -17.47 -2.64
N ALA A 28 -1.46 -16.29 -2.32
CA ALA A 28 -2.20 -16.05 -1.09
C ALA A 28 -3.30 -15.00 -1.24
N PHE A 29 -4.27 -15.07 -0.33
CA PHE A 29 -5.31 -14.08 -0.12
C PHE A 29 -5.08 -13.37 1.20
N CYS A 30 -4.93 -12.04 1.19
CA CYS A 30 -4.69 -11.24 2.39
C CYS A 30 -5.93 -10.40 2.71
N LEU A 31 -6.53 -10.63 3.88
CA LEU A 31 -7.54 -9.75 4.47
C LEU A 31 -6.83 -8.74 5.36
N VAL A 32 -6.98 -7.46 5.04
CA VAL A 32 -6.24 -6.37 5.66
C VAL A 32 -7.14 -5.15 5.90
N SER A 33 -6.89 -4.44 6.99
CA SER A 33 -7.47 -3.13 7.31
C SER A 33 -6.35 -2.19 7.74
N LEU A 34 -6.44 -0.92 7.37
CA LEU A 34 -5.36 0.03 7.65
C LEU A 34 -5.53 0.68 9.02
N SER A 35 -4.40 0.86 9.72
CA SER A 35 -4.34 1.46 11.05
C SER A 35 -4.55 2.97 11.04
N ALA A 36 -4.16 3.63 9.95
CA ALA A 36 -4.35 5.05 9.69
C ALA A 36 -4.61 5.31 8.19
N PRO A 37 -5.25 6.45 7.83
CA PRO A 37 -5.36 6.88 6.43
C PRO A 37 -3.98 7.12 5.80
N TYR A 38 -3.85 6.77 4.52
CA TYR A 38 -2.70 7.12 3.68
C TYR A 38 -3.14 7.24 2.22
N VAL A 39 -2.33 7.89 1.39
CA VAL A 39 -2.55 7.96 -0.07
C VAL A 39 -1.49 7.11 -0.77
N CYS A 40 -1.95 6.17 -1.59
CA CYS A 40 -1.10 5.30 -2.40
C CYS A 40 -1.17 5.74 -3.86
N VAL A 41 -0.03 6.04 -4.47
CA VAL A 41 0.08 6.42 -5.90
C VAL A 41 0.86 5.35 -6.63
N GLY A 42 0.33 4.85 -7.75
CA GLY A 42 0.98 3.81 -8.55
C GLY A 42 2.37 4.21 -9.05
N PHE A 43 3.26 3.23 -9.21
CA PHE A 43 4.64 3.43 -9.68
C PHE A 43 4.76 4.33 -10.92
N HIS A 44 3.85 4.15 -11.89
CA HIS A 44 3.88 4.87 -13.17
C HIS A 44 3.03 6.14 -13.17
N GLN A 45 2.40 6.50 -12.05
CA GLN A 45 1.60 7.71 -11.95
C GLN A 45 2.45 8.91 -11.55
N ASP A 46 2.06 10.08 -12.05
CA ASP A 46 2.61 11.37 -11.64
C ASP A 46 1.84 11.88 -10.43
N VAL A 47 2.50 11.89 -9.29
CA VAL A 47 1.93 12.30 -8.01
C VAL A 47 1.28 13.69 -8.08
N ALA A 48 1.88 14.65 -8.80
CA ALA A 48 1.37 16.02 -8.87
C ALA A 48 0.09 16.15 -9.69
N GLN A 49 -0.24 15.14 -10.50
CA GLN A 49 -1.50 15.08 -11.27
C GLN A 49 -2.60 14.31 -10.52
N GLU A 50 -2.22 13.39 -9.63
CA GLU A 50 -3.14 12.49 -8.94
C GLU A 50 -3.58 13.02 -7.57
N VAL A 51 -2.73 13.81 -6.92
CA VAL A 51 -2.91 14.26 -5.55
C VAL A 51 -2.70 15.76 -5.46
N ASP A 52 -3.62 16.46 -4.81
CA ASP A 52 -3.41 17.85 -4.44
C ASP A 52 -2.34 17.95 -3.34
N LEU A 53 -1.15 18.41 -3.72
CA LEU A 53 -0.02 18.60 -2.81
C LEU A 53 -0.07 19.94 -2.06
N GLY A 54 -0.96 20.86 -2.47
CA GLY A 54 -1.01 22.24 -1.99
C GLY A 54 -1.98 22.47 -0.84
N SER A 55 -2.89 21.53 -0.60
CA SER A 55 -3.73 21.55 0.59
C SER A 55 -3.07 20.71 1.69
N ASP A 56 -2.94 21.30 2.87
CA ASP A 56 -2.48 20.66 4.11
C ASP A 56 -3.51 19.62 4.60
N GLN A 57 -3.90 18.68 3.71
CA GLN A 57 -4.89 17.64 3.93
C GLN A 57 -4.29 16.54 4.82
N ALA A 58 -4.18 16.93 6.10
CA ALA A 58 -4.41 16.11 7.29
C ALA A 58 -3.30 15.16 7.76
N GLY A 59 -2.01 15.44 7.51
CA GLY A 59 -0.92 14.63 8.08
C GLY A 59 -0.93 13.18 7.60
N CYS A 60 -1.54 12.95 6.44
CA CYS A 60 -1.74 11.65 5.81
C CYS A 60 -0.52 11.32 4.93
N PRO A 61 0.24 10.23 5.21
CA PRO A 61 1.42 9.89 4.42
C PRO A 61 1.09 9.64 2.94
N LEU A 62 1.93 10.17 2.05
CA LEU A 62 1.87 9.94 0.60
C LEU A 62 2.95 8.92 0.21
N ILE A 63 2.53 7.79 -0.35
CA ILE A 63 3.40 6.67 -0.69
C ILE A 63 3.27 6.32 -2.16
N LYS A 64 4.41 5.98 -2.78
CA LYS A 64 4.44 5.45 -4.14
C LYS A 64 4.44 3.93 -4.08
N ASP A 65 3.38 3.29 -4.59
CA ASP A 65 3.27 1.84 -4.71
C ASP A 65 4.39 1.33 -5.62
N LEU A 66 5.30 0.55 -5.05
CA LEU A 66 6.46 0.00 -5.73
C LEU A 66 6.14 -1.35 -6.40
N ARG A 67 4.94 -1.54 -6.97
CA ARG A 67 4.57 -2.79 -7.68
C ARG A 67 5.78 -3.33 -8.44
N LEU A 68 6.25 -4.49 -7.98
CA LEU A 68 7.40 -5.18 -8.54
C LEU A 68 7.10 -5.41 -10.02
N LYS A 69 7.97 -4.91 -10.90
CA LYS A 69 7.89 -5.13 -12.34
C LYS A 69 8.23 -6.57 -12.68
#